data_AF-A0AAW0L5U5-F1
#
_entry.id   AF-A0AAW0L5U5-F1
#
_cell.length_a   1.000
_cell.length_b   1.000
_cell.length_c   1.000
_cell.angle_alpha   90.00
_cell.angle_beta   90.00
_cell.angle_gamma   90.00
#
_symmetry.space_group_name_H-M   'P 1'
#
loop_
_entity.id
_entity.type
_entity.pdbx_description
1 polymer ?
#
loop_
_entity_poly.entity_id
_entity_poly.type
_entity_poly.pdbx_seq_one_letter_code
_entity_poly.pdbx_strand_id
1 'polypeptide(L)' 'MEIVDLDKVGILYVLRQTEACLAFAGNRDPSNIAIFGNEQQKGLEVVYDVVGERIGFRPGGCS' A
#
# COMPACT_ATOMS: atom_id res chain seq x y z
N MET A 1 -15.20 7.83 4.04
CA MET A 1 -14.09 6.87 3.92
C MET A 1 -13.79 6.76 2.44
N GLU A 2 -12.70 7.38 2.01
CA GLU A 2 -12.24 7.26 0.63
C GLU A 2 -11.44 5.96 0.50
N ILE A 3 -11.67 5.20 -0.56
CA ILE A 3 -10.98 3.93 -0.79
C ILE A 3 -9.68 4.23 -1.52
N VAL A 4 -8.55 3.73 -1.01
CA VAL A 4 -7.28 3.82 -1.72
C VAL A 4 -7.15 2.62 -2.64
N ASP A 5 -7.26 2.85 -3.94
CA ASP A 5 -7.10 1.79 -4.94
C ASP A 5 -5.61 1.44 -5.11
N LEU A 6 -5.31 0.15 -4.99
CA LEU A 6 -3.98 -0.40 -5.19
C LEU A 6 -3.92 -1.16 -6.52
N ASP A 7 -2.90 -0.85 -7.32
CA ASP A 7 -2.58 -1.67 -8.50
C ASP A 7 -1.93 -2.99 -8.06
N LYS A 8 -1.81 -3.94 -8.99
CA LYS A 8 -1.19 -5.25 -8.78
C LYS A 8 0.20 -5.15 -8.15
N VAL A 9 0.96 -4.10 -8.49
CA VAL A 9 2.29 -3.82 -7.93
C VAL A 9 2.27 -3.49 -6.42
N GLY A 10 1.12 -3.09 -5.87
CA GLY A 10 0.94 -2.84 -4.43
C GLY A 10 0.29 -4.00 -3.66
N ILE A 11 -0.13 -5.06 -4.37
CA ILE A 11 -0.86 -6.22 -3.81
C ILE A 11 -0.05 -7.51 -3.94
N LEU A 12 0.83 -7.60 -4.95
CA LEU A 12 1.66 -8.78 -5.22
C LEU A 12 3.13 -8.52 -4.87
N TYR A 13 3.71 -9.43 -4.08
CA TYR A 13 5.14 -9.52 -3.84
C TYR A 13 5.75 -10.57 -4.77
N VAL A 14 6.50 -10.12 -5.78
CA VAL A 14 7.10 -11.01 -6.79
C VAL A 14 8.36 -11.65 -6.25
N LEU A 15 8.38 -12.98 -6.13
CA LEU A 15 9.54 -13.75 -5.69
C LEU A 15 10.44 -14.14 -6.87
N ARG A 16 9.83 -14.54 -8.00
CA ARG A 16 10.49 -14.89 -9.26
C ARG A 16 9.49 -14.79 -10.42
N GLN A 17 9.96 -14.99 -11.66
CA GLN A 17 9.17 -14.78 -12.87
C GLN A 17 7.82 -15.51 -12.91
N THR A 18 7.73 -16.68 -12.27
CA THR A 18 6.52 -17.53 -12.28
C THR A 18 5.84 -17.64 -10.92
N GLU A 19 6.29 -16.87 -9.91
CA GLU A 19 5.79 -16.99 -8.54
C GLU A 19 5.72 -15.63 -7.85
N ALA A 20 4.54 -15.34 -7.32
CA ALA A 20 4.27 -14.17 -6.51
C ALA A 20 3.39 -14.56 -5.31
N CYS A 21 3.52 -13.82 -4.23
CA CYS A 21 2.68 -13.94 -3.05
C CYS A 21 1.80 -12.70 -2.90
N LEU A 22 0.69 -12.85 -2.18
CA LEU A 22 -0.06 -11.70 -1.68
C LEU A 22 0.84 -10.93 -0.70
N ALA A 23 0.97 -9.62 -0.90
CA ALA A 23 1.77 -8.71 -0.07
C ALA A 23 1.09 -8.41 1.30
N PHE A 24 0.51 -9.44 1.92
CA PHE A 24 -0.22 -9.38 3.17
C PHE A 24 0.46 -10.30 4.17
N ALA A 25 1.11 -9.72 5.17
CA ALA A 25 1.64 -10.49 6.28
C ALA A 25 0.50 -10.82 7.26
N GLY A 26 0.41 -12.10 7.63
CA GLY A 26 -0.52 -12.52 8.67
C GLY A 26 -0.23 -11.79 9.98
N ASN A 27 -1.29 -11.33 10.63
CA ASN A 27 -1.23 -10.69 11.94
C ASN A 27 -1.82 -11.63 13.00
N ARG A 28 -1.28 -11.58 14.24
CA ARG A 28 -1.63 -12.54 15.31
C ARG A 28 -3.00 -12.27 15.94
N ASP A 29 -3.49 -11.04 15.87
CA ASP A 29 -4.75 -10.62 16.47
C ASP A 29 -5.56 -9.79 15.44
N PRO A 30 -6.74 -10.24 15.01
CA PRO A 30 -7.55 -9.54 14.00
C PRO A 30 -8.03 -8.14 14.44
N SER A 31 -7.94 -7.81 15.73
CA SER A 31 -8.24 -6.47 16.25
C SER A 31 -7.11 -5.45 16.05
N ASN A 32 -5.89 -5.88 15.69
CA ASN A 32 -4.82 -4.92 15.43
C ASN A 32 -5.07 -4.16 14.13
N ILE A 33 -4.47 -2.97 14.07
CA ILE A 33 -4.47 -2.14 12.88
C ILE A 33 -3.79 -2.85 11.69
N ALA A 34 -4.29 -2.56 10.49
CA ALA A 34 -3.57 -2.86 9.26
C ALA A 34 -2.41 -1.88 9.09
N ILE A 35 -1.29 -2.36 8.55
CA ILE A 35 -0.12 -1.54 8.25
C ILE A 35 -0.07 -1.36 6.73
N PHE A 36 -0.08 -0.10 6.30
CA PHE A 36 0.12 0.26 4.90
C PHE A 36 1.62 0.36 4.60
N GLY A 37 2.21 -0.75 4.17
CA GLY A 37 3.65 -0.92 4.02
C GLY A 37 4.25 -0.31 2.76
N ASN A 38 5.56 -0.51 2.58
CA ASN A 38 6.28 -0.05 1.41
C ASN A 38 5.72 -0.60 0.09
N GLU A 39 5.26 -1.85 0.08
CA GLU A 39 4.70 -2.50 -1.10
C GLU A 39 3.43 -1.80 -1.55
N GLN A 40 2.49 -1.56 -0.62
CA GLN A 40 1.23 -0.89 -0.92
C GLN A 40 1.41 0.58 -1.34
N GLN A 41 2.52 1.22 -0.98
CA GLN A 41 2.85 2.59 -1.40
C GLN A 41 3.45 2.66 -2.82
N LYS A 42 3.85 1.54 -3.44
CA LYS A 42 4.44 1.56 -4.78
C LYS A 42 3.46 2.09 -5.83
N GLY A 43 3.95 2.97 -6.70
CA GLY A 43 3.14 3.60 -7.75
C GLY A 43 2.20 4.71 -7.25
N LEU A 44 2.17 4.97 -5.95
CA LEU A 44 1.43 6.07 -5.34
C LEU A 44 2.38 7.22 -4.97
N GLU A 45 1.94 8.45 -5.20
CA GLU A 45 2.45 9.61 -4.49
C GLU A 45 1.69 9.71 -3.16
N VAL A 46 2.42 9.67 -2.05
CA VAL A 46 1.87 9.81 -0.70
C VAL A 46 2.21 11.19 -0.17
N VAL A 47 1.20 12.02 0.05
CA VAL A 47 1.34 13.41 0.49
C VAL A 47 1.01 13.49 1.97
N TYR A 48 1.98 13.94 2.76
CA TYR A 48 1.81 14.20 4.19
C TYR A 48 1.57 15.68 4.42
N ASP A 49 0.31 16.07 4.61
CA ASP A 49 -0.06 17.42 5.00
C ASP A 49 -0.18 17.48 6.53
N VAL A 50 0.96 17.78 7.17
CA VAL A 50 1.07 17.84 8.64
C VAL A 50 0.23 18.98 9.21
N VAL A 51 0.14 20.12 8.52
CA VAL A 51 -0.61 21.29 8.99
C VAL A 51 -2.12 21.08 8.83
N GLY A 52 -2.54 20.47 7.72
CA GLY A 52 -3.94 20.15 7.45
C GLY A 52 -4.41 18.80 8.01
N GLU A 53 -3.57 18.15 8.83
CA GLU A 53 -3.81 16.88 9.55
C GLU A 53 -4.38 15.76 8.65
N ARG A 54 -3.83 15.62 7.45
CA ARG A 54 -4.33 14.66 6.46
C ARG A 54 -3.23 13.99 5.65
N ILE A 55 -3.57 12.84 5.10
CA ILE A 55 -2.74 12.10 4.15
C ILE A 55 -3.49 12.01 2.83
N GLY A 56 -2.82 12.36 1.73
CA GLY A 56 -3.34 12.23 0.38
C GLY A 56 -2.66 11.08 -0.37
N PHE A 57 -3.43 10.38 -1.21
CA PHE A 57 -2.93 9.33 -2.08
C PHE A 57 -3.25 9.69 -3.53
N ARG A 58 -2.25 9.64 -4.39
CA ARG A 58 -2.43 9.89 -5.82
C ARG A 58 -1.75 8.79 -6.65
N PRO A 59 -2.47 8.15 -7.58
CA PRO A 59 -1.86 7.14 -8.46
C PRO A 59 -0.90 7.79 -9.48
N GLY A 60 0.11 7.02 -9.91
CA GLY A 60 1.07 7.44 -10.93
C GLY A 60 2.19 8.34 -10.41
N GLY A 61 2.53 8.24 -9.12
CA GLY A 61 3.57 9.07 -8.48
C GLY A 61 5.00 8.77 -8.96
N CYS A 62 5.24 7.58 -9.51
CA CYS A 62 6.54 7.17 -10.06
C CYS A 62 6.32 6.53 -11.44
N SER A 63 6.96 7.09 -12.46
CA SER A 63 6.98 6.61 -13.86
C SER A 63 8.29 5.88 -14.17
#